data_AF-K0TR63-F1
#
_entry.id   AF-K0TR63-F1
#
_cell.length_a   1.000
_cell.length_b   1.000
_cell.length_c   1.000
_cell.angle_alpha   90.00
_cell.angle_beta   90.00
_cell.angle_gamma   90.00
#
_symmetry.space_group_name_H-M   'P 1'
#
loop_
_entity.id
_entity.type
_entity.pdbx_description
1 polymer ?
#
loop_
_entity_poly.entity_id
_entity_poly.type
_entity_poly.pdbx_seq_one_letter_code
_entity_poly.pdbx_strand_id
1 'polypeptide(L)'
;GFSEERHHINHLREMSGFGYQAYHKDEAKYHTRVILQLGGFGKKFCLKKGADEIAIQVRHGTVIFMKQCLGGQGSNVTHGVPPGLNKGKITGSGIIIIDLWEK
;
A
#
# COMPACT_ATOMS: atom_id res chain seq x y z
N GLY A 1 17.18 -17.93 -14.37
CA GLY A 1 16.88 -18.90 -13.30
C GLY A 1 16.60 -18.12 -12.04
N PHE A 2 15.38 -18.19 -11.52
CA PHE A 2 14.92 -17.42 -10.36
C PHE A 2 14.80 -18.31 -9.12
N SER A 3 15.86 -19.05 -8.76
CA SER A 3 15.76 -20.12 -7.75
C SER A 3 16.29 -19.78 -6.35
N GLU A 4 16.87 -18.61 -6.09
CA GLU A 4 17.38 -18.28 -4.74
C GLU A 4 16.69 -17.07 -4.06
N GLU A 5 15.92 -16.25 -4.77
CA GLU A 5 15.25 -15.05 -4.20
C GLU A 5 13.95 -15.34 -3.42
N ARG A 6 13.47 -16.58 -3.40
CA ARG A 6 12.18 -16.93 -2.75
C ARG A 6 12.19 -16.76 -1.23
N HIS A 7 13.36 -16.66 -0.59
CA HIS A 7 13.44 -16.44 0.86
C HIS A 7 13.23 -14.98 1.29
N HIS A 8 13.21 -14.04 0.34
CA HIS A 8 13.11 -12.60 0.64
C HIS A 8 11.71 -12.02 0.36
N ILE A 9 10.86 -12.75 -0.39
CA ILE A 9 9.52 -12.34 -0.79
C ILE A 9 8.53 -13.35 -0.20
N ASN A 10 8.09 -13.11 1.03
CA ASN A 10 7.27 -14.09 1.77
C ASN A 10 5.79 -14.07 1.35
N HIS A 11 5.27 -12.95 0.84
CA HIS A 11 3.90 -12.86 0.36
C HIS A 11 3.76 -11.88 -0.80
N LEU A 12 3.77 -12.39 -2.03
CA LEU A 12 3.24 -11.67 -3.18
C LEU A 12 1.73 -11.90 -3.19
N ARG A 13 0.94 -10.86 -2.89
CA ARG A 13 -0.52 -10.92 -3.02
C ARG A 13 -0.95 -9.99 -4.14
N GLU A 14 -1.34 -10.58 -5.27
CA GLU A 14 -2.06 -9.85 -6.30
C GLU A 14 -3.51 -9.69 -5.86
N MET A 15 -3.95 -8.44 -5.81
CA MET A 15 -5.20 -8.07 -5.18
C MET A 15 -6.09 -7.39 -6.22
N SER A 16 -6.87 -8.21 -6.95
CA SER A 16 -7.84 -7.72 -7.95
C SER A 16 -9.05 -7.11 -7.25
N GLY A 17 -9.49 -5.94 -7.70
CA GLY A 17 -10.80 -5.41 -7.31
C GLY A 17 -10.84 -4.60 -6.02
N PHE A 18 -9.71 -4.31 -5.37
CA PHE A 18 -9.72 -3.55 -4.11
C PHE A 18 -10.46 -2.22 -4.26
N GLY A 19 -11.59 -2.15 -3.55
CA GLY A 19 -12.39 -0.96 -3.40
C GLY A 19 -11.68 0.04 -2.48
N TYR A 20 -12.42 1.07 -2.14
CA TYR A 20 -12.11 1.98 -1.04
C TYR A 20 -11.45 1.25 0.16
N GLN A 21 -10.34 1.78 0.65
CA GLN A 21 -9.79 1.41 1.95
C GLN A 21 -9.86 2.62 2.88
N ALA A 22 -10.67 2.48 3.93
CA ALA A 22 -10.72 3.43 5.03
C ALA A 22 -9.32 3.62 5.66
N TYR A 23 -9.16 4.66 6.46
CA TYR A 23 -7.97 4.79 7.30
C TYR A 23 -7.87 3.57 8.22
N HIS A 24 -6.79 2.82 8.07
CA HIS A 24 -6.55 1.60 8.83
C HIS A 24 -5.07 1.45 9.16
N LYS A 25 -4.79 0.43 9.97
CA LYS A 25 -3.45 -0.10 10.19
C LYS A 25 -3.40 -1.50 9.59
N ASP A 26 -2.24 -1.86 9.08
CA ASP A 26 -1.97 -3.20 8.61
C ASP A 26 -1.87 -4.18 9.78
N GLU A 27 -2.58 -5.28 9.69
CA GLU A 27 -2.45 -6.42 10.61
C GLU A 27 -1.22 -7.27 10.31
N ALA A 28 -0.78 -7.27 9.04
CA ALA A 28 0.42 -7.96 8.63
C ALA A 28 1.66 -7.41 9.35
N LYS A 29 2.57 -8.30 9.71
CA LYS A 29 3.89 -7.95 10.22
C LYS A 29 4.84 -7.76 9.03
N TYR A 30 5.58 -6.66 9.02
CA TYR A 30 6.60 -6.34 8.01
C TYR A 30 7.50 -5.25 8.61
N HIS A 31 8.76 -5.17 8.16
CA HIS A 31 9.59 -4.00 8.44
C HIS A 31 9.32 -2.89 7.40
N THR A 32 9.25 -3.27 6.13
CA THR A 32 8.93 -2.37 5.01
C THR A 32 7.96 -3.05 4.05
N ARG A 33 6.88 -2.36 3.71
CA ARG A 33 5.90 -2.79 2.71
C ARG A 33 6.08 -2.00 1.43
N VAL A 34 6.17 -2.71 0.31
CA VAL A 34 6.21 -2.11 -1.03
C VAL A 34 4.81 -2.24 -1.65
N ILE A 35 4.25 -1.12 -2.09
CA ILE A 35 2.94 -1.05 -2.73
C ILE A 35 3.15 -0.55 -4.17
N LEU A 36 2.86 -1.39 -5.14
CA LEU A 36 2.90 -1.04 -6.56
C LEU A 36 1.48 -0.85 -7.09
N GLN A 37 1.19 0.34 -7.62
CA GLN A 37 -0.10 0.64 -8.25
C GLN A 37 -0.10 0.24 -9.72
N LEU A 38 -1.02 -0.66 -10.08
CA LEU A 38 -1.33 -1.01 -11.46
C LEU A 38 -2.67 -0.38 -11.85
N GLY A 39 -2.72 0.31 -12.99
CA GLY A 39 -3.96 0.85 -13.56
C GLY A 39 -4.71 1.83 -12.66
N GLY A 40 -4.15 3.00 -12.39
CA GLY A 40 -4.85 4.07 -11.66
C GLY A 40 -4.45 5.45 -12.15
N PHE A 41 -5.39 6.39 -12.16
CA PHE A 41 -5.13 7.80 -12.43
C PHE A 41 -5.84 8.64 -11.37
N GLY A 42 -5.18 9.64 -10.80
CA GLY A 42 -5.83 10.61 -9.92
C GLY A 42 -6.12 10.16 -8.48
N LYS A 43 -5.80 8.91 -8.09
CA LYS A 43 -5.95 8.45 -6.70
C LYS A 43 -4.96 9.15 -5.77
N LYS A 44 -5.31 9.29 -4.49
CA LYS A 44 -4.36 9.72 -3.46
C LYS A 44 -4.25 8.68 -2.35
N PHE A 45 -3.02 8.29 -2.05
CA PHE A 45 -2.69 7.50 -0.87
C PHE A 45 -2.42 8.47 0.27
N CYS A 46 -3.10 8.27 1.40
CA CYS A 46 -3.03 9.17 2.53
C CYS A 46 -2.38 8.51 3.74
N LEU A 47 -1.59 9.29 4.48
CA LEU A 47 -1.16 9.00 5.84
C LEU A 47 -1.80 10.01 6.78
N LYS A 48 -2.31 9.54 7.92
CA LYS A 48 -3.02 10.37 8.89
C LYS A 48 -2.57 10.09 10.31
N LYS A 49 -2.30 11.16 11.06
CA LYS A 49 -1.95 11.14 12.49
C LYS A 49 -2.76 12.20 13.22
N GLY A 50 -3.80 11.77 13.95
CA GLY A 50 -4.74 12.70 14.58
C GLY A 50 -5.45 13.57 13.54
N ALA A 51 -5.27 14.88 13.63
CA ALA A 51 -5.82 15.86 12.68
C ALA A 51 -4.93 16.07 11.43
N ASP A 52 -3.66 15.70 11.50
CA ASP A 52 -2.70 15.91 10.41
C ASP A 52 -2.85 14.83 9.34
N GLU A 53 -2.90 15.25 8.08
CA GLU A 53 -3.04 14.38 6.92
C GLU A 53 -2.07 14.79 5.81
N ILE A 54 -1.35 13.82 5.25
CA ILE A 54 -0.57 14.00 4.02
C ILE A 54 -1.11 13.06 2.95
N ALA A 55 -1.15 13.54 1.71
CA ALA A 55 -1.70 12.80 0.58
C ALA A 55 -0.73 12.83 -0.60
N ILE A 56 -0.37 11.64 -1.09
CA ILE A 56 0.52 11.47 -2.24
C ILE A 56 -0.34 11.03 -3.43
N GLN A 57 -0.19 11.70 -4.57
CA GLN A 57 -0.88 11.28 -5.78
C GLN A 57 -0.27 9.98 -6.32
N VAL A 58 -1.12 9.01 -6.59
CA VAL A 58 -0.76 7.67 -7.07
C VAL A 58 -1.26 7.52 -8.50
N ARG A 59 -0.38 7.08 -9.39
CA ARG A 59 -0.66 6.81 -10.79
C ARG A 59 -0.23 5.39 -11.13
N HIS A 60 -0.54 4.93 -12.34
CA HIS A 60 -0.01 3.68 -12.87
C HIS A 60 1.53 3.69 -12.76
N GLY A 61 2.09 2.62 -12.19
CA GLY A 61 3.54 2.46 -12.00
C GLY A 61 4.10 3.14 -10.75
N THR A 62 3.28 3.83 -9.95
CA THR A 62 3.74 4.37 -8.67
C THR A 62 4.11 3.23 -7.72
N VAL A 63 5.31 3.34 -7.12
CA VAL A 63 5.82 2.44 -6.09
C VAL A 63 5.95 3.22 -4.78
N ILE A 64 5.35 2.70 -3.71
CA ILE A 64 5.42 3.28 -2.37
C ILE A 64 6.17 2.31 -1.45
N PHE A 65 7.17 2.82 -0.75
CA PHE A 65 7.86 2.10 0.32
C PHE A 65 7.34 2.63 1.66
N MET A 66 6.59 1.81 2.39
CA MET A 66 5.99 2.17 3.67
C MET A 66 6.64 1.37 4.79
N LYS A 67 7.36 2.04 5.68
CA LYS A 67 7.91 1.41 6.89
C LYS A 67 6.79 1.05 7.87
N GLN A 68 7.01 0.03 8.69
CA GLN A 68 6.05 -0.41 9.71
C GLN A 68 5.57 0.73 10.63
N CYS A 69 6.45 1.67 10.97
CA CYS A 69 6.12 2.82 11.81
C CYS A 69 5.14 3.81 11.16
N LEU A 70 4.79 3.65 9.88
CA LEU A 70 3.86 4.50 9.14
C LEU A 70 2.52 3.82 8.81
N GLY A 71 2.29 2.59 9.27
CA GLY A 71 1.02 1.91 8.97
C GLY A 71 0.78 0.56 9.66
N GLY A 72 1.76 -0.04 10.33
CA GLY A 72 1.57 -1.30 11.04
C GLY A 72 0.87 -1.12 12.38
N GLN A 73 0.45 -2.22 13.02
CA GLN A 73 -0.29 -2.22 14.30
C GLN A 73 0.30 -1.31 15.39
N GLY A 74 1.63 -1.30 15.55
CA GLY A 74 2.33 -0.48 16.55
C GLY A 74 2.49 1.01 16.17
N SER A 75 2.10 1.41 14.97
CA SER A 75 2.18 2.80 14.51
C SER A 75 1.11 3.66 15.16
N ASN A 76 1.40 4.96 15.34
CA ASN A 76 0.39 5.99 15.64
C ASN A 76 -0.18 6.66 14.37
N VAL A 77 0.20 6.17 13.20
CA VAL A 77 -0.24 6.63 11.88
C VAL A 77 -1.19 5.58 11.30
N THR A 78 -2.23 6.07 10.63
CA THR A 78 -3.14 5.25 9.81
C THR A 78 -2.96 5.62 8.35
N HIS A 79 -3.27 4.70 7.45
CA HIS A 79 -3.17 4.94 6.02
C HIS A 79 -4.39 4.43 5.27
N GLY A 80 -4.58 4.90 4.04
CA GLY A 80 -5.68 4.45 3.20
C GLY A 80 -5.85 5.27 1.93
N VAL A 81 -6.95 5.00 1.23
CA VAL A 81 -7.38 5.72 0.03
C VAL A 81 -8.84 6.13 0.26
N PRO A 82 -9.11 7.29 0.89
CA PRO A 82 -10.46 7.75 1.24
C PRO A 82 -11.42 7.76 0.04
N PRO A 83 -12.75 7.63 0.23
CA PRO A 83 -13.69 7.45 -0.88
C PRO A 83 -13.67 8.64 -1.85
N GLY A 84 -13.60 9.85 -1.32
CA GLY A 84 -13.50 11.09 -2.10
C GLY A 84 -12.20 11.20 -2.92
N LEU A 85 -11.18 10.45 -2.54
CA LEU A 85 -9.84 10.43 -3.14
C LEU A 85 -9.56 9.15 -3.96
N ASN A 86 -10.56 8.26 -4.09
CA ASN A 86 -10.50 7.05 -4.92
C ASN A 86 -11.13 7.25 -6.32
N LYS A 87 -11.22 8.51 -6.79
CA LYS A 87 -11.70 8.84 -8.13
C LYS A 87 -10.62 8.47 -9.15
N GLY A 88 -10.96 7.69 -10.18
CA GLY A 88 -10.05 7.31 -11.28
C GLY A 88 -9.46 5.90 -11.22
N LYS A 89 -10.19 4.96 -10.62
CA LYS A 89 -9.99 3.52 -10.85
C LYS A 89 -10.41 3.19 -12.30
N ILE A 90 -9.51 2.58 -13.08
CA ILE A 90 -9.82 2.08 -14.43
C ILE A 90 -10.06 0.56 -14.39
N THR A 91 -10.78 0.02 -15.37
CA THR A 91 -10.95 -1.43 -15.54
C THR A 91 -9.57 -2.10 -15.60
N GLY A 92 -9.37 -3.18 -14.84
CA GLY A 92 -8.07 -3.86 -14.72
C GLY A 92 -7.11 -3.26 -13.69
N SER A 93 -7.51 -2.26 -12.91
CA SER A 93 -6.69 -1.72 -11.82
C SER A 93 -6.40 -2.77 -10.74
N GLY A 94 -5.18 -2.77 -10.21
CA GLY A 94 -4.77 -3.63 -9.11
C GLY A 94 -3.71 -2.96 -8.24
N ILE A 95 -3.42 -3.60 -7.12
CA ILE A 95 -2.23 -3.29 -6.32
C ILE A 95 -1.46 -4.59 -6.09
N ILE A 96 -0.14 -4.48 -6.15
CA ILE A 96 0.76 -5.53 -5.70
C ILE A 96 1.36 -5.06 -4.38
N ILE A 97 1.24 -5.89 -3.36
CA ILE A 97 1.84 -5.66 -2.05
C ILE A 97 2.95 -6.68 -1.85
N ILE A 98 4.13 -6.20 -1.45
CA ILE A 98 5.30 -7.01 -1.11
C ILE A 98 5.76 -6.62 0.29
N ASP A 99 5.71 -7.57 1.22
CA ASP A 99 6.16 -7.37 2.60
C ASP A 99 7.60 -7.83 2.77
N LEU A 100 8.48 -6.88 3.13
CA LEU A 100 9.89 -7.11 3.44
C LEU A 100 10.08 -7.14 4.96
N TRP A 101 10.73 -8.18 5.44
CA TRP A 101 11.04 -8.39 6.86
C TRP A 101 12.53 -8.14 7.12
N GLU A 102 12.87 -7.69 8.32
CA GLU A 102 14.26 -7.82 8.80
C GLU A 102 14.51 -9.27 9.22
N LYS A 103 15.73 -9.76 9.00
CA LYS A 103 16.19 -11.07 9.48
C LYS A 103 16.41 -11.04 10.98
#